data_AF-A0A953Y736-F1
#
_entry.id   AF-A0A953Y736-F1
#
_cell.length_a   1.000
_cell.length_b   1.000
_cell.length_c   1.000
_cell.angle_alpha   90.00
_cell.angle_beta   90.00
_cell.angle_gamma   90.00
#
_symmetry.space_group_name_H-M   'P 1'
#
loop_
_entity.id
_entity.type
_entity.pdbx_description
1 polymer ?
#
loop_
_entity_poly.entity_id
_entity_poly.type
_entity_poly.pdbx_seq_one_letter_code
_entity_poly.pdbx_strand_id
1 'polypeptide(L)'
;MKVVTQLLLAALLAAGAWAQAPDLDVLVDEDYRVYDLVYLTSNKKPVECTVLPSDDPDLVKIQRKGRSGSVSIERSQVKQIVPRQTPISAYRERAELLQAAARGDLHRRLAEWCLKQSLQVQAEEQLVQAAKAESDPAEGNRHRERLVGLLEQRAWGQVPTAPELLEQILQL
;
A
#
# COMPACT_ATOMS: atom_id res chain seq x y z
N MET A 1 -38.48 -16.46 39.61
CA MET A 1 -38.47 -15.30 38.70
C MET A 1 -37.03 -14.90 38.42
N LYS A 2 -36.77 -14.53 37.17
CA LYS A 2 -35.48 -14.41 36.47
C LYS A 2 -34.49 -13.42 37.11
N VAL A 3 -33.33 -13.90 37.57
CA VAL A 3 -32.10 -13.09 37.69
C VAL A 3 -30.88 -13.98 37.44
N VAL A 4 -30.75 -14.46 36.22
CA VAL A 4 -29.51 -15.06 35.70
C VAL A 4 -29.34 -14.48 34.31
N THR A 5 -28.11 -14.21 33.88
CA THR A 5 -27.70 -13.84 32.51
C THR A 5 -27.49 -12.33 32.22
N GLN A 6 -26.65 -11.62 32.98
CA GLN A 6 -26.11 -10.31 32.53
C GLN A 6 -24.65 -9.99 32.98
N LEU A 7 -23.82 -11.00 33.26
CA LEU A 7 -22.43 -10.77 33.73
C LEU A 7 -21.35 -11.51 32.92
N LEU A 8 -21.66 -11.93 31.70
CA LEU A 8 -20.72 -12.65 30.81
C LEU A 8 -20.54 -11.99 29.44
N LEU A 9 -20.97 -10.73 29.27
CA LEU A 9 -20.82 -9.98 28.01
C LEU A 9 -19.88 -8.76 28.10
N ALA A 10 -19.22 -8.55 29.24
CA ALA A 10 -18.29 -7.43 29.43
C ALA A 10 -16.80 -7.82 29.36
N ALA A 11 -16.47 -9.11 29.29
CA ALA A 11 -15.08 -9.59 29.31
C ALA A 11 -14.53 -10.00 27.93
N LEU A 12 -15.32 -9.87 26.85
CA LEU A 12 -14.91 -10.30 25.49
C LEU A 12 -14.47 -9.16 24.57
N LEU A 13 -14.24 -7.95 25.11
CA LEU A 13 -13.77 -6.78 24.34
C LEU A 13 -12.32 -6.36 24.64
N ALA A 14 -11.61 -7.04 25.55
CA ALA A 14 -10.28 -6.63 26.00
C ALA A 14 -9.12 -7.50 25.46
N ALA A 15 -9.35 -8.27 24.39
CA ALA A 15 -8.30 -9.03 23.70
C ALA A 15 -8.04 -8.49 22.28
N GLY A 16 -8.32 -7.20 22.06
CA GLY A 16 -7.74 -6.47 20.93
C GLY A 16 -6.25 -6.36 21.17
N ALA A 17 -5.50 -7.35 20.67
CA ALA A 17 -4.07 -7.22 20.48
C ALA A 17 -3.82 -5.85 19.87
N TRP A 18 -2.97 -5.08 20.53
CA TRP A 18 -2.56 -3.74 20.15
C TRP A 18 -1.82 -3.84 18.83
N ALA A 19 -2.54 -3.96 17.71
CA ALA A 19 -2.02 -3.59 16.42
C ALA A 19 -1.82 -2.08 16.52
N GLN A 20 -0.59 -1.67 16.88
CA GLN A 20 -0.20 -0.27 16.81
C GLN A 20 -0.58 0.19 15.41
N ALA A 21 -1.47 1.19 15.33
CA ALA A 21 -1.80 1.80 14.05
C ALA A 21 -0.48 2.19 13.39
N PRO A 22 -0.26 1.83 12.11
CA PRO A 22 0.99 2.16 11.45
C PRO A 22 1.20 3.66 11.52
N ASP A 23 2.45 4.07 11.78
CA ASP A 23 2.81 5.48 11.73
C ASP A 23 2.61 5.98 10.30
N LEU A 24 1.58 6.81 10.11
CA LEU A 24 1.19 7.31 8.79
C LEU A 24 2.28 8.17 8.16
N ASP A 25 3.08 8.86 8.98
CA ASP A 25 4.20 9.65 8.49
C ASP A 25 5.28 8.77 7.87
N VAL A 26 5.48 7.55 8.37
CA VAL A 26 6.43 6.60 7.78
C VAL A 26 5.82 5.94 6.54
N LEU A 27 4.57 5.47 6.67
CA LEU A 27 3.90 4.68 5.64
C LEU A 27 3.77 5.39 4.28
N VAL A 28 3.49 6.69 4.28
CA VAL A 28 3.26 7.44 3.03
C VAL A 28 4.53 7.51 2.17
N ASP A 29 5.69 7.59 2.80
CA ASP A 29 6.98 7.75 2.13
C ASP A 29 7.69 6.43 1.84
N GLU A 30 7.24 5.31 2.44
CA GLU A 30 7.86 4.00 2.22
C GLU A 30 7.79 3.58 0.75
N ASP A 31 8.73 2.74 0.32
CA ASP A 31 8.61 2.02 -0.94
C ASP A 31 7.51 0.96 -0.84
N TYR A 32 6.84 0.67 -1.96
CA TYR A 32 5.89 -0.44 -1.98
C TYR A 32 6.62 -1.79 -2.01
N ARG A 33 5.95 -2.85 -1.54
CA ARG A 33 6.54 -4.18 -1.48
C ARG A 33 6.73 -4.76 -2.88
N VAL A 34 7.96 -4.76 -3.40
CA VAL A 34 8.30 -5.35 -4.71
C VAL A 34 8.31 -6.88 -4.71
N TYR A 35 8.57 -7.49 -3.54
CA TYR A 35 8.64 -8.93 -3.34
C TYR A 35 7.52 -9.42 -2.43
N ASP A 36 7.16 -10.68 -2.56
CA ASP A 36 6.30 -11.38 -1.62
C ASP A 36 7.05 -11.59 -0.30
N LEU A 37 6.30 -11.57 0.80
CA LEU A 37 6.81 -11.90 2.13
C LEU A 37 6.20 -13.22 2.58
N VAL A 38 7.05 -14.23 2.77
CA VAL A 38 6.63 -15.54 3.26
C VAL A 38 7.03 -15.68 4.73
N TYR A 39 6.04 -15.73 5.60
CA TYR A 39 6.22 -15.99 7.02
C TYR A 39 6.22 -17.49 7.26
N LEU A 40 7.33 -18.01 7.78
CA LEU A 40 7.47 -19.42 8.13
C LEU A 40 7.17 -19.64 9.62
N THR A 41 6.63 -20.79 9.96
CA THR A 41 6.29 -21.15 11.35
C THR A 41 7.54 -21.19 12.25
N SER A 42 8.69 -21.58 11.69
CA SER A 42 9.96 -21.69 12.41
C SER A 42 10.74 -20.38 12.55
N ASN A 43 10.41 -19.35 11.75
CA ASN A 43 11.20 -18.13 11.66
C ASN A 43 10.40 -16.90 12.12
N LYS A 44 11.07 -16.03 12.90
CA LYS A 44 10.49 -14.76 13.33
C LYS A 44 10.46 -13.69 12.23
N LYS A 45 11.41 -13.74 11.28
CA LYS A 45 11.49 -12.78 10.16
C LYS A 45 10.91 -13.39 8.89
N PRO A 46 10.13 -12.61 8.10
CA PRO A 46 9.64 -13.07 6.81
C PRO A 46 10.81 -13.25 5.82
N VAL A 47 10.62 -14.17 4.87
CA VAL A 47 11.51 -14.35 3.73
C VAL A 47 11.02 -13.46 2.58
N GLU A 48 11.87 -12.56 2.09
CA GLU A 48 11.63 -11.80 0.85
C GLU A 48 11.90 -12.68 -0.37
N CYS A 49 10.86 -12.93 -1.17
CA CYS A 49 10.95 -13.80 -2.33
C CYS A 49 9.88 -13.48 -3.39
N THR A 50 9.98 -14.12 -4.55
CA THR A 50 8.87 -14.23 -5.51
C THR A 50 8.24 -15.62 -5.36
N VAL A 51 6.95 -15.69 -5.12
CA VAL A 51 6.19 -16.95 -5.13
C VAL A 51 5.95 -17.35 -6.59
N LEU A 52 6.33 -18.58 -6.93
CA LEU A 52 6.22 -19.13 -8.27
C LEU A 52 5.06 -20.12 -8.33
N PRO A 53 4.44 -20.32 -9.52
CA PRO A 53 3.52 -21.42 -9.74
C PRO A 53 4.17 -22.77 -9.36
N SER A 54 3.40 -23.62 -8.70
CA SER A 54 3.76 -24.98 -8.31
C SER A 54 2.67 -25.93 -8.80
N ASP A 55 3.06 -27.05 -9.40
CA ASP A 55 2.14 -28.12 -9.79
C ASP A 55 1.69 -28.95 -8.57
N ASP A 56 2.43 -28.86 -7.47
CA ASP A 56 2.15 -29.53 -6.20
C ASP A 56 1.48 -28.55 -5.22
N PRO A 57 0.24 -28.80 -4.77
CA PRO A 57 -0.49 -27.94 -3.83
C PRO A 57 0.08 -27.96 -2.41
N ASP A 58 0.82 -29.01 -2.03
CA ASP A 58 1.44 -29.15 -0.71
C ASP A 58 2.79 -28.42 -0.62
N LEU A 59 3.27 -27.86 -1.73
CA LEU A 59 4.52 -27.13 -1.82
C LEU A 59 4.31 -25.69 -2.27
N VAL A 60 4.98 -24.77 -1.59
CA VAL A 60 5.14 -23.38 -2.00
C VAL A 60 6.52 -23.23 -2.64
N LYS A 61 6.55 -23.02 -3.95
CA LYS A 61 7.77 -22.75 -4.68
C LYS A 61 8.11 -21.27 -4.61
N ILE A 62 9.31 -20.93 -4.14
CA ILE A 62 9.76 -19.55 -4.00
C ILE A 62 11.12 -19.33 -4.67
N GLN A 63 11.36 -18.12 -5.17
CA GLN A 63 12.68 -17.64 -5.55
C GLN A 63 13.09 -16.52 -4.59
N ARG A 64 14.13 -16.74 -3.78
CA ARG A 64 14.59 -15.75 -2.80
C ARG A 64 15.22 -14.54 -3.48
N LYS A 65 14.97 -13.35 -2.93
CA LYS A 65 15.59 -12.10 -3.42
C LYS A 65 17.11 -12.23 -3.48
N GLY A 66 17.69 -11.82 -4.61
CA GLY A 66 19.15 -11.83 -4.83
C GLY A 66 19.77 -13.21 -5.00
N ARG A 67 18.99 -14.29 -5.14
CA ARG A 67 19.50 -15.64 -5.39
C ARG A 67 19.00 -16.20 -6.71
N SER A 68 19.88 -16.93 -7.39
CA SER A 68 19.51 -17.78 -8.53
C SER A 68 18.92 -19.10 -8.02
N GLY A 69 17.87 -19.58 -8.71
CA GLY A 69 17.18 -20.82 -8.39
C GLY A 69 15.96 -20.69 -7.47
N SER A 70 15.06 -21.67 -7.56
CA SER A 70 13.87 -21.77 -6.73
C SER A 70 14.02 -22.84 -5.66
N VAL A 71 13.38 -22.65 -4.51
CA VAL A 71 13.30 -23.62 -3.41
C VAL A 71 11.83 -23.93 -3.15
N SER A 72 11.50 -25.20 -2.93
CA SER A 72 10.16 -25.61 -2.48
C SER A 72 10.12 -25.70 -0.96
N ILE A 73 9.06 -25.17 -0.38
CA ILE A 73 8.80 -25.19 1.06
C ILE A 73 7.47 -25.90 1.28
N GLU A 74 7.39 -26.80 2.25
CA GLU A 74 6.11 -27.43 2.61
C GLU A 74 5.10 -26.38 3.05
N ARG A 75 3.86 -26.49 2.55
CA ARG A 75 2.75 -25.59 2.88
C ARG A 75 2.50 -25.52 4.38
N SER A 76 2.69 -26.64 5.09
CA SER A 76 2.59 -26.78 6.55
C SER A 76 3.56 -25.87 7.33
N GLN A 77 4.69 -25.50 6.72
CA GLN A 77 5.70 -24.63 7.31
C GLN A 77 5.42 -23.14 7.04
N VAL A 78 4.47 -22.82 6.16
CA VAL A 78 4.13 -21.44 5.79
C VAL A 78 2.95 -20.96 6.62
N LYS A 79 3.21 -20.02 7.53
CA LYS A 79 2.20 -19.36 8.35
C LYS A 79 1.33 -18.40 7.53
N GLN A 80 1.97 -17.59 6.68
CA GLN A 80 1.29 -16.55 5.90
C GLN A 80 2.13 -16.18 4.68
N ILE A 81 1.46 -15.87 3.57
CA ILE A 81 2.07 -15.22 2.41
C ILE A 81 1.43 -13.83 2.29
N VAL A 82 2.25 -12.79 2.31
CA VAL A 82 1.83 -11.43 1.97
C VAL A 82 2.31 -11.17 0.54
N PRO A 83 1.39 -10.97 -0.42
CA PRO A 83 1.79 -10.76 -1.80
C PRO A 83 2.53 -9.42 -1.96
N ARG A 84 3.39 -9.38 -2.97
CA ARG A 84 3.94 -8.13 -3.50
C ARG A 84 2.81 -7.18 -3.90
N GLN A 85 3.10 -5.89 -3.86
CA GLN A 85 2.21 -4.84 -4.27
C GLN A 85 2.57 -4.34 -5.68
N THR A 86 1.55 -3.91 -6.41
CA THR A 86 1.74 -2.98 -7.52
C THR A 86 1.69 -1.55 -6.97
N PRO A 87 2.23 -0.54 -7.68
CA PRO A 87 2.10 0.85 -7.26
C PRO A 87 0.64 1.24 -6.98
N ILE A 88 -0.29 0.79 -7.82
CA ILE A 88 -1.71 1.10 -7.64
C ILE A 88 -2.33 0.40 -6.42
N SER A 89 -1.91 -0.82 -6.07
CA SER A 89 -2.42 -1.50 -4.87
C SER A 89 -1.87 -0.86 -3.60
N ALA A 90 -0.59 -0.47 -3.60
CA ALA A 90 0.02 0.27 -2.49
C ALA A 90 -0.61 1.65 -2.29
N TYR A 91 -0.92 2.37 -3.39
CA TYR A 91 -1.69 3.61 -3.33
C TYR A 91 -3.02 3.40 -2.60
N ARG A 92 -3.81 2.39 -2.98
CA ARG A 92 -5.13 2.15 -2.40
C ARG A 92 -5.06 1.90 -0.89
N GLU A 93 -4.12 1.05 -0.46
CA GLU A 93 -3.88 0.75 0.95
C GLU A 93 -3.53 2.03 1.74
N ARG A 94 -2.64 2.87 1.20
CA ARG A 94 -2.26 4.15 1.83
C ARG A 94 -3.40 5.15 1.86
N ALA A 95 -4.11 5.31 0.74
CA ALA A 95 -5.23 6.24 0.62
C ALA A 95 -6.36 5.88 1.59
N GLU A 96 -6.67 4.59 1.75
CA GLU A 96 -7.64 4.09 2.73
C GLU A 96 -7.24 4.47 4.16
N LEU A 97 -5.98 4.26 4.53
CA LEU A 97 -5.46 4.61 5.86
C LEU A 97 -5.46 6.13 6.10
N LEU A 98 -5.24 6.94 5.06
CA LEU A 98 -5.27 8.40 5.15
C LEU A 98 -6.68 9.00 5.22
N GLN A 99 -7.72 8.32 4.73
CA GLN A 99 -9.10 8.85 4.76
C GLN A 99 -9.54 9.25 6.18
N ALA A 100 -9.05 8.54 7.20
CA ALA A 100 -9.37 8.84 8.59
C ALA A 100 -8.56 10.00 9.19
N ALA A 101 -7.46 10.43 8.55
CA ALA A 101 -6.44 11.26 9.17
C ALA A 101 -6.61 12.77 8.96
N ALA A 102 -7.48 13.25 8.07
CA ALA A 102 -7.75 14.68 7.79
C ALA A 102 -6.48 15.58 7.79
N ARG A 103 -5.39 15.09 7.17
CA ARG A 103 -4.06 15.72 7.20
C ARG A 103 -3.62 16.11 5.78
N GLY A 104 -3.63 17.42 5.49
CA GLY A 104 -3.30 17.96 4.17
C GLY A 104 -1.87 17.62 3.73
N ASP A 105 -0.92 17.66 4.65
CA ASP A 105 0.48 17.34 4.43
C ASP A 105 0.70 15.89 3.97
N LEU A 106 -0.02 14.94 4.56
CA LEU A 106 0.07 13.51 4.21
C LEU A 106 -0.53 13.24 2.83
N HIS A 107 -1.65 13.88 2.49
CA HIS A 107 -2.23 13.78 1.16
C HIS A 107 -1.29 14.38 0.10
N ARG A 108 -0.64 15.52 0.37
CA ARG A 108 0.39 16.07 -0.54
C ARG A 108 1.56 15.10 -0.73
N ARG A 109 2.09 14.51 0.34
CA ARG A 109 3.20 13.54 0.25
C ARG A 109 2.81 12.29 -0.53
N LEU A 110 1.58 11.78 -0.31
CA LEU A 110 1.07 10.66 -1.11
C LEU A 110 0.92 11.05 -2.58
N ALA A 111 0.51 12.28 -2.90
CA ALA A 111 0.46 12.76 -4.28
C ALA A 111 1.86 12.77 -4.92
N GLU A 112 2.89 13.22 -4.21
CA GLU A 112 4.28 13.20 -4.69
C GLU A 112 4.80 11.79 -4.90
N TRP A 113 4.47 10.87 -3.99
CA TRP A 113 4.76 9.45 -4.17
C TRP A 113 4.07 8.90 -5.42
N CYS A 114 2.77 9.21 -5.62
CA CYS A 114 2.04 8.81 -6.83
C CYS A 114 2.71 9.31 -8.11
N LEU A 115 3.18 10.56 -8.15
CA LEU A 115 3.91 11.09 -9.31
C LEU A 115 5.21 10.33 -9.58
N LYS A 116 5.98 9.96 -8.54
CA LYS A 116 7.19 9.13 -8.69
C LYS A 116 6.89 7.75 -9.28
N GLN A 117 5.67 7.25 -9.06
CA GLN A 117 5.19 5.96 -9.57
C GLN A 117 4.38 6.07 -10.88
N SER A 118 4.38 7.24 -11.54
CA SER A 118 3.59 7.50 -12.75
C SER A 118 2.07 7.32 -12.57
N LEU A 119 1.56 7.52 -11.35
CA LEU A 119 0.14 7.45 -11.00
C LEU A 119 -0.50 8.85 -10.99
N GLN A 120 -0.56 9.50 -12.15
CA GLN A 120 -0.96 10.91 -12.24
C GLN A 120 -2.39 11.19 -11.76
N VAL A 121 -3.36 10.35 -12.16
CA VAL A 121 -4.77 10.50 -11.73
C VAL A 121 -4.88 10.44 -10.21
N GLN A 122 -4.17 9.52 -9.58
CA GLN A 122 -4.13 9.38 -8.13
C GLN A 122 -3.44 10.57 -7.46
N ALA A 123 -2.37 11.11 -8.07
CA ALA A 123 -1.74 12.32 -7.58
C ALA A 123 -2.70 13.53 -7.60
N GLU A 124 -3.48 13.68 -8.66
CA GLU A 124 -4.52 14.72 -8.76
C GLU A 124 -5.57 14.56 -7.64
N GLU A 125 -6.10 13.34 -7.46
CA GLU A 125 -7.06 13.03 -6.39
C GLU A 125 -6.54 13.41 -5.01
N GLN A 126 -5.28 13.06 -4.71
CA GLN A 126 -4.68 13.35 -3.41
C GLN A 126 -4.41 14.85 -3.21
N LEU A 127 -4.05 15.61 -4.25
CA LEU A 127 -3.94 17.07 -4.13
C LEU A 127 -5.30 17.75 -3.86
N VAL A 128 -6.39 17.21 -4.40
CA VAL A 128 -7.74 17.66 -4.05
C VAL A 128 -8.03 17.39 -2.57
N GLN A 129 -7.67 16.22 -2.06
CA GLN A 129 -7.85 15.92 -0.63
C GLN A 129 -6.95 16.78 0.27
N ALA A 130 -5.71 17.04 -0.15
CA ALA A 130 -4.80 17.93 0.55
C ALA A 130 -5.39 19.34 0.70
N ALA A 131 -5.89 19.91 -0.39
CA ALA A 131 -6.52 21.24 -0.39
C ALA A 131 -7.83 21.32 0.41
N LYS A 132 -8.51 20.18 0.64
CA LYS A 132 -9.74 20.10 1.45
C LYS A 132 -9.44 19.94 2.94
N ALA A 133 -8.39 19.21 3.27
CA ALA A 133 -7.98 18.95 4.65
C ALA A 133 -7.28 20.16 5.29
N GLU A 134 -6.74 21.07 4.47
CA GLU A 134 -5.98 22.21 4.94
C GLU A 134 -6.88 23.33 5.52
N SER A 135 -6.52 23.82 6.71
CA SER A 135 -7.21 24.91 7.38
C SER A 135 -6.60 26.27 7.03
N ASP A 136 -5.31 26.33 6.71
CA ASP A 136 -4.64 27.53 6.23
C ASP A 136 -4.98 27.80 4.74
N PRO A 137 -5.66 28.91 4.41
CA PRO A 137 -5.97 29.24 3.01
C PRO A 137 -4.73 29.34 2.11
N ALA A 138 -3.57 29.74 2.63
CA ALA A 138 -2.35 29.86 1.86
C ALA A 138 -1.81 28.50 1.42
N GLU A 139 -1.72 27.53 2.34
CA GLU A 139 -1.31 26.17 2.03
C GLU A 139 -2.34 25.46 1.15
N GLY A 140 -3.64 25.67 1.40
CA GLY A 140 -4.71 25.17 0.55
C GLY A 140 -4.60 25.68 -0.89
N ASN A 141 -4.23 26.95 -1.09
CA ASN A 141 -3.97 27.51 -2.42
C ASN A 141 -2.74 26.88 -3.10
N ARG A 142 -1.65 26.64 -2.38
CA ARG A 142 -0.46 25.96 -2.94
C ARG A 142 -0.80 24.57 -3.48
N HIS A 143 -1.64 23.80 -2.78
CA HIS A 143 -2.09 22.50 -3.26
C HIS A 143 -2.93 22.61 -4.54
N ARG A 144 -3.80 23.63 -4.64
CA ARG A 144 -4.61 23.89 -5.85
C ARG A 144 -3.75 24.32 -7.03
N GLU A 145 -2.78 25.20 -6.82
CA GLU A 145 -1.82 25.61 -7.85
C GLU A 145 -1.04 24.41 -8.39
N ARG A 146 -0.58 23.53 -7.49
CA ARG A 146 0.09 22.29 -7.89
C ARG A 146 -0.83 21.38 -8.72
N LEU A 147 -2.10 21.25 -8.34
CA LEU A 147 -3.09 20.48 -9.08
C LEU A 147 -3.33 21.06 -10.48
N VAL A 148 -3.46 22.38 -10.60
CA VAL A 148 -3.61 23.06 -11.91
C VAL A 148 -2.42 22.74 -12.80
N GLY A 149 -1.19 22.82 -12.28
CA GLY A 149 0.01 22.46 -13.04
C GLY A 149 0.01 21.01 -13.55
N LEU A 150 -0.51 20.04 -12.78
CA LEU A 150 -0.65 18.66 -13.25
C LEU A 150 -1.71 18.51 -14.34
N LEU A 151 -2.84 19.21 -14.21
CA LEU A 151 -3.91 19.19 -15.20
C LEU A 151 -3.47 19.81 -16.52
N GLU A 152 -2.68 20.89 -16.46
CA GLU A 152 -2.05 21.49 -17.64
C GLU A 152 -1.09 20.51 -18.30
N GLN A 153 -0.17 19.88 -17.54
CA GLN A 153 0.75 18.87 -18.07
C GLN A 153 0.02 17.74 -18.79
N ARG A 154 -1.12 17.29 -18.25
CA ARG A 154 -1.98 16.28 -18.89
C ARG A 154 -2.61 16.80 -20.18
N ALA A 155 -3.14 18.02 -20.16
CA ALA A 155 -3.77 18.64 -21.33
C ALA A 155 -2.79 18.82 -22.50
N TRP A 156 -1.52 19.07 -22.21
CA TRP A 156 -0.45 19.24 -23.20
C TRP A 156 0.22 17.93 -23.63
N GLY A 157 -0.25 16.76 -23.18
CA GLY A 157 0.30 15.45 -23.56
C GLY A 157 1.75 15.23 -23.12
N GLN A 158 2.22 15.97 -22.12
CA GLN A 158 3.61 15.88 -21.63
C GLN A 158 3.85 14.69 -20.69
N VAL A 159 2.85 13.81 -20.52
CA VAL A 159 2.95 12.63 -19.66
C VAL A 159 2.50 11.40 -20.45
N PRO A 160 3.36 10.38 -20.61
CA PRO A 160 2.97 9.14 -21.25
C PRO A 160 1.86 8.49 -20.42
N THR A 161 0.77 8.16 -21.08
CA THR A 161 -0.35 7.44 -20.50
C THR A 161 0.08 6.01 -20.12
N ALA A 162 -0.59 5.39 -19.15
CA ALA A 162 -0.30 4.01 -18.72
C ALA A 162 -0.14 2.98 -19.89
N PRO A 163 -0.93 3.03 -20.99
CA PRO A 163 -0.67 2.18 -22.15
C PRO A 163 0.64 2.49 -22.89
N GLU A 164 1.06 3.76 -22.99
CA GLU A 164 2.32 4.15 -23.65
C GLU A 164 3.56 3.72 -22.84
N LEU A 165 3.46 3.72 -21.51
CA LEU A 165 4.50 3.17 -20.64
C LEU A 165 4.63 1.65 -20.75
N LEU A 166 3.50 0.94 -20.92
CA LEU A 166 3.50 -0.51 -21.14
C LEU A 166 4.15 -0.89 -22.46
N GLU A 167 3.88 -0.13 -23.54
CA GLU A 167 4.57 -0.32 -24.82
C GLU A 167 6.07 -0.04 -24.74
N GLN A 168 6.49 1.01 -24.04
CA GLN A 168 7.92 1.30 -23.84
C GLN A 168 8.64 0.25 -22.99
N ILE A 169 7.98 -0.32 -21.98
CA ILE A 169 8.54 -1.40 -21.14
C ILE A 169 8.62 -2.72 -21.91
N LEU A 170 7.70 -2.97 -22.84
CA LEU A 170 7.68 -4.20 -23.65
C LEU A 170 8.60 -4.14 -24.89
N GLN A 171 9.14 -2.97 -25.23
CA GLN A 171 10.13 -2.77 -26.30
C GLN A 171 11.60 -2.85 -25.83
N LEU A 172 11.82 -3.14 -24.54
CA LEU A 172 13.13 -3.40 -23.91
C LEU A 172 13.24 -4.88 -23.50
#